data_AF-A0A9D7W3F2-F1
#
_entry.id   AF-A0A9D7W3F2-F1
#
_cell.length_a   1.000
_cell.length_b   1.000
_cell.length_c   1.000
_cell.angle_alpha   90.00
_cell.angle_beta   90.00
_cell.angle_gamma   90.00
#
_symmetry.space_group_name_H-M   'P 1'
#
loop_
_entity.id
_entity.type
_entity.pdbx_description
1 polymer ?
#
loop_
_entity_poly.entity_id
_entity_poly.type
_entity_poly.pdbx_seq_one_letter_code
_entity_poly.pdbx_strand_id
1 'polypeptide(L)'
;MNIRVVPSWLLKISAGCTLFAIVVALSSETHLHAQAPVVAGTEVQTVIAARQTLDQFFNLQIEAIPPSMLQSASGVAIFPNMVKGGFILGVNYGKGVLHVRNPD
;
A
#
# COMPACT_ATOMS: atom_id res chain seq x y z
N MET A 1 27.54 -47.38 35.87
CA MET A 1 28.34 -46.14 36.03
C MET A 1 28.52 -45.51 34.67
N ASN A 2 27.67 -44.55 34.29
CA ASN A 2 27.83 -43.80 33.04
C ASN A 2 27.39 -42.35 33.31
N ILE A 3 28.35 -41.44 33.35
CA ILE A 3 28.16 -40.02 33.64
C ILE A 3 27.70 -39.35 32.34
N ARG A 4 26.49 -38.79 32.35
CA ARG A 4 26.02 -37.88 31.31
C ARG A 4 26.11 -36.46 31.84
N VAL A 5 27.24 -35.83 31.53
CA VAL A 5 27.45 -34.39 31.65
C VAL A 5 26.44 -33.68 30.74
N VAL A 6 25.47 -33.00 31.36
CA VAL A 6 24.50 -32.14 30.66
C VAL A 6 25.20 -30.80 30.37
N PRO A 7 25.24 -30.33 29.10
CA PRO A 7 25.90 -29.08 28.75
C PRO A 7 25.09 -27.86 29.25
N SER A 8 25.75 -26.96 29.98
CA SER A 8 25.17 -25.78 30.64
C SER A 8 24.67 -24.67 29.70
N TRP A 9 24.67 -24.90 28.39
CA TRP A 9 24.26 -23.92 27.37
C TRP A 9 22.74 -23.86 27.14
N LEU A 10 21.97 -24.76 27.74
CA LEU A 10 20.50 -24.78 27.66
C LEU A 10 19.80 -23.80 28.63
N LEU A 11 20.52 -23.23 29.61
CA LEU A 11 19.91 -22.39 30.64
C LEU A 11 19.84 -20.88 30.29
N LYS A 12 20.46 -20.43 29.19
CA LYS A 12 20.52 -19.00 28.81
C LYS A 12 19.47 -18.55 27.79
N ILE A 13 18.53 -19.41 27.40
CA ILE A 13 17.46 -19.07 26.44
C ILE A 13 16.13 -18.74 27.17
N SER A 14 16.00 -19.13 28.45
CA SER A 14 14.76 -18.96 29.23
C SER A 14 14.50 -17.53 29.74
N ALA A 15 15.48 -16.63 29.73
CA ALA A 15 15.38 -15.33 30.41
C ALA A 15 14.99 -14.15 29.50
N GLY A 16 15.05 -14.30 28.17
CA GLY A 16 14.68 -13.23 27.23
C GLY A 16 13.23 -13.29 26.73
N CYS A 17 12.59 -14.46 26.81
CA CYS A 17 11.34 -14.73 26.09
C CYS A 17 10.08 -14.52 26.94
N THR A 18 10.19 -14.35 28.25
CA THR A 18 9.03 -14.14 29.14
C THR A 18 8.56 -12.69 29.22
N LEU A 19 9.36 -11.73 28.75
CA LEU A 19 8.98 -10.31 28.73
C LEU A 19 8.15 -9.93 27.49
N PHE A 20 8.26 -10.68 26.39
CA PHE A 20 7.54 -10.39 25.15
C PHE A 20 6.08 -10.88 25.14
N ALA A 21 5.72 -11.76 26.07
CA ALA A 21 4.38 -12.36 26.12
C ALA A 21 3.31 -11.46 26.80
N ILE A 22 3.70 -10.49 27.63
CA ILE A 22 2.73 -9.65 28.36
C ILE A 22 2.20 -8.49 27.49
N VAL A 23 2.95 -8.05 26.46
CA VAL A 23 2.51 -6.96 25.56
C VAL A 23 1.54 -7.42 24.45
N VAL A 24 1.38 -8.73 24.23
CA VAL A 24 0.51 -9.27 23.15
C VAL A 24 -0.93 -9.50 23.63
N ALA A 25 -1.20 -9.51 24.93
CA ALA A 25 -2.53 -9.84 25.47
C ALA A 25 -3.51 -8.66 25.60
N LEU A 26 -3.09 -7.42 25.30
CA LEU A 26 -3.92 -6.20 25.45
C LEU A 26 -4.40 -5.59 24.12
N SER A 27 -4.00 -6.14 22.97
CA SER A 27 -4.51 -5.71 21.66
C SER A 27 -5.66 -6.58 21.18
N SER A 28 -6.70 -6.75 22.01
CA SER A 28 -7.97 -7.34 21.58
C SER A 28 -8.75 -6.31 20.74
N GLU A 29 -8.47 -6.36 19.44
CA GLU A 29 -9.40 -6.22 18.31
C GLU A 29 -10.69 -5.42 18.56
N THR A 30 -10.65 -4.11 18.40
CA THR A 30 -11.81 -3.36 17.90
C THR A 30 -11.76 -3.35 16.37
N HIS A 31 -12.23 -4.44 15.77
CA HIS A 31 -12.55 -4.47 14.33
C HIS A 31 -13.77 -3.58 14.09
N LEU A 32 -13.54 -2.27 14.02
CA LEU A 32 -14.55 -1.33 13.56
C LEU A 32 -14.75 -1.59 12.07
N HIS A 33 -15.85 -2.25 11.72
CA HIS A 33 -16.37 -2.33 10.37
C HIS A 33 -16.60 -0.90 9.85
N ALA A 34 -15.62 -0.36 9.12
CA ALA A 34 -15.78 0.87 8.36
C ALA A 34 -16.70 0.58 7.16
N GLN A 35 -18.02 0.60 7.39
CA GLN A 35 -18.99 0.75 6.32
C GLN A 35 -18.91 2.20 5.83
N ALA A 36 -18.02 2.42 4.86
CA ALA A 36 -17.98 3.67 4.13
C ALA A 36 -19.30 3.85 3.37
N PRO A 37 -20.02 4.97 3.54
CA PRO A 37 -21.20 5.24 2.74
C PRO A 37 -20.78 5.38 1.28
N VAL A 38 -21.49 4.69 0.38
CA VAL A 38 -21.36 4.90 -1.07
C VAL A 38 -21.99 6.26 -1.39
N VAL A 39 -21.23 7.32 -1.15
CA VAL A 39 -21.58 8.69 -1.57
C VAL A 39 -21.03 8.86 -2.97
N ALA A 40 -21.93 8.89 -3.96
CA ALA A 40 -21.61 9.07 -5.38
C ALA A 40 -20.80 10.34 -5.72
N GLY A 41 -20.58 11.24 -4.75
CA GLY A 41 -19.73 12.42 -4.92
C GLY A 41 -18.24 12.13 -4.98
N THR A 42 -17.73 11.17 -4.20
CA THR A 42 -16.28 10.95 -4.07
C THR A 42 -15.65 10.39 -5.35
N GLU A 43 -16.40 9.59 -6.10
CA GLU A 43 -15.97 9.00 -7.37
C GLU A 43 -15.83 10.08 -8.45
N VAL A 44 -16.82 10.98 -8.56
CA VAL A 44 -16.78 12.11 -9.50
C VAL A 44 -15.59 13.02 -9.20
N GLN A 45 -15.32 13.31 -7.93
CA GLN A 45 -14.15 14.09 -7.54
C GLN A 45 -12.83 13.40 -7.91
N THR A 46 -12.78 12.08 -7.82
CA THR A 46 -11.60 11.29 -8.22
C THR A 46 -11.38 11.35 -9.73
N VAL A 47 -12.45 11.32 -10.54
CA VAL A 47 -12.38 11.51 -11.99
C VAL A 47 -11.87 12.91 -12.33
N ILE A 48 -12.42 13.96 -11.69
CA ILE A 48 -11.99 15.35 -11.92
C ILE A 48 -10.51 15.51 -11.57
N ALA A 49 -10.09 15.01 -10.40
CA ALA A 49 -8.69 15.06 -9.99
C ALA A 49 -7.78 14.32 -10.97
N ALA A 50 -8.19 13.14 -11.45
CA ALA A 50 -7.44 12.38 -12.45
C ALA A 50 -7.26 13.16 -13.77
N ARG A 51 -8.30 13.85 -14.25
CA ARG A 51 -8.18 14.72 -15.44
C ARG A 51 -7.20 15.87 -15.20
N GLN A 52 -7.32 16.55 -14.06
CA GLN A 52 -6.41 17.65 -13.71
C GLN A 52 -4.96 17.19 -13.61
N THR A 53 -4.69 16.04 -12.99
CA THR A 53 -3.36 15.45 -12.95
C THR A 53 -2.84 15.15 -14.37
N LEU A 54 -3.67 14.55 -15.22
CA LEU A 54 -3.29 14.26 -16.61
C LEU A 54 -2.94 15.54 -17.39
N ASP A 55 -3.76 16.59 -17.27
CA ASP A 55 -3.54 17.89 -17.91
C ASP A 55 -2.25 18.55 -17.41
N GLN A 56 -1.97 18.46 -16.10
CA GLN A 56 -0.72 18.94 -15.52
C GLN A 56 0.48 18.21 -16.12
N PHE A 57 0.42 16.88 -16.26
CA PHE A 57 1.50 16.10 -16.86
C PHE A 57 1.78 16.46 -18.31
N PHE A 58 0.75 16.77 -19.12
CA PHE A 58 0.97 17.25 -20.49
C PHE A 58 1.61 18.64 -20.55
N ASN A 59 1.36 19.48 -19.54
CA ASN A 59 1.98 20.81 -19.47
C ASN A 59 3.44 20.77 -18.95
N LEU A 60 3.91 19.65 -18.40
CA LEU A 60 5.31 19.48 -18.00
C LEU A 60 6.19 19.31 -19.23
N GLN A 61 6.98 20.33 -19.57
CA GLN A 61 7.84 20.31 -20.77
C GLN A 61 8.99 19.29 -20.71
N ILE A 62 9.30 18.74 -19.53
CA ILE A 62 10.47 17.86 -19.28
C ILE A 62 10.06 16.39 -19.13
N GLU A 63 8.84 16.10 -18.65
CA GLU A 63 8.34 14.75 -18.32
C GLU A 63 6.93 14.49 -18.90
N ALA A 64 6.56 15.19 -19.99
CA ALA A 64 5.29 14.97 -20.67
C ALA A 64 5.16 13.54 -21.19
N ILE A 65 3.97 12.98 -21.05
CA ILE A 65 3.62 11.67 -21.61
C ILE A 65 3.62 11.79 -23.14
N PRO A 66 4.47 11.04 -23.88
CA PRO A 66 4.51 11.11 -25.33
C PRO A 66 3.17 10.70 -25.95
N PRO A 67 2.63 11.46 -26.92
CA PRO A 67 1.35 11.14 -27.56
C PRO A 67 1.32 9.77 -28.24
N SER A 68 2.46 9.31 -28.76
CA SER A 68 2.61 8.00 -29.39
C SER A 68 2.40 6.84 -28.40
N MET A 69 2.78 7.02 -27.13
CA MET A 69 2.51 6.02 -26.09
C MET A 69 1.03 5.93 -25.76
N LEU A 70 0.32 7.05 -25.70
CA LEU A 70 -1.12 7.07 -25.47
C LEU A 70 -1.92 6.52 -26.64
N GLN A 71 -1.47 6.77 -27.87
CA GLN A 71 -2.11 6.24 -29.07
C GLN A 71 -2.01 4.71 -29.19
N SER A 72 -0.94 4.13 -28.66
CA SER A 72 -0.70 2.67 -28.65
C SER A 72 -1.18 1.99 -27.36
N ALA A 73 -1.52 2.75 -26.32
CA ALA A 73 -1.99 2.21 -25.06
C ALA A 73 -3.38 1.54 -25.20
N SER A 74 -3.48 0.32 -24.68
CA SER A 74 -4.74 -0.42 -24.53
C SER A 74 -5.63 0.17 -23.41
N GLY A 75 -5.04 0.92 -22.49
CA GLY A 75 -5.75 1.63 -21.43
C GLY A 75 -4.80 2.49 -20.60
N VAL A 76 -5.35 3.40 -19.81
CA VAL A 76 -4.61 4.35 -18.97
C VAL A 76 -5.17 4.33 -17.56
N ALA A 77 -4.34 4.02 -16.58
CA ALA A 77 -4.67 4.09 -15.15
C ALA A 77 -4.10 5.38 -14.55
N ILE A 78 -4.93 6.15 -13.86
CA ILE A 78 -4.55 7.45 -13.30
C ILE A 78 -4.85 7.47 -11.80
N PHE A 79 -3.82 7.72 -10.99
CA PHE A 79 -3.90 7.74 -9.52
C PHE A 79 -3.53 9.13 -8.99
N PRO A 80 -4.49 10.06 -8.85
CA PRO A 80 -4.19 11.45 -8.48
C PRO A 80 -3.66 11.59 -7.05
N ASN A 81 -4.01 10.66 -6.14
CA ASN A 81 -3.67 10.73 -4.72
C ASN A 81 -2.90 9.48 -4.29
N MET A 82 -1.62 9.39 -4.65
CA MET A 82 -0.73 8.30 -4.23
C MET A 82 -0.01 8.66 -2.92
N VAL A 83 -0.17 7.81 -1.91
CA VAL A 83 0.55 7.89 -0.63
C VAL A 83 1.70 6.88 -0.65
N LYS A 84 2.93 7.37 -0.42
CA LYS A 84 4.14 6.54 -0.34
C LYS A 84 4.46 6.25 1.13
N GLY A 85 4.33 5.00 1.55
CA GLY A 85 4.86 4.49 2.82
C GLY A 85 6.34 4.24 2.66
N GLY A 86 7.16 5.14 3.22
CA GLY A 86 8.59 5.31 2.94
C GLY A 86 9.51 4.09 3.13
N PHE A 87 10.81 4.37 3.13
CA PHE A 87 11.93 3.45 2.84
C PHE A 87 11.96 2.08 3.55
N ILE A 88 11.27 1.93 4.70
CA ILE A 88 11.27 0.68 5.47
C ILE A 88 10.24 -0.34 4.95
N LEU A 89 9.08 0.12 4.50
CA LEU A 89 7.98 -0.76 4.04
C LEU A 89 7.81 -0.73 2.52
N GLY A 90 8.19 0.35 1.84
CA GLY A 90 8.15 0.46 0.38
C GLY A 90 6.74 0.33 -0.23
N VAL A 91 5.70 0.59 0.56
CA VAL A 91 4.30 0.44 0.12
C VAL A 91 3.81 1.71 -0.55
N ASN A 92 3.06 1.57 -1.64
CA ASN A 92 2.39 2.69 -2.29
C ASN A 92 0.89 2.39 -2.31
N TYR A 93 0.08 3.32 -1.82
CA TYR A 93 -1.37 3.17 -1.79
C TYR A 93 -2.04 4.42 -2.35
N GLY A 94 -2.97 4.22 -3.28
CA GLY A 94 -3.73 5.31 -3.87
C GLY A 94 -5.00 4.78 -4.55
N LYS A 95 -6.02 5.64 -4.64
CA LYS A 95 -7.23 5.37 -5.41
C LYS A 95 -7.23 6.23 -6.67
N GLY A 96 -7.81 5.71 -7.73
CA GLY A 96 -7.73 6.30 -9.05
C GLY A 96 -8.78 5.74 -10.00
N VAL A 97 -8.64 6.12 -11.27
CA VAL A 97 -9.55 5.72 -12.36
C VAL A 97 -8.77 4.94 -13.41
N LEU A 98 -9.43 3.97 -14.03
CA LEU A 98 -8.89 3.21 -15.16
C LEU A 98 -9.75 3.48 -16.39
N HIS A 99 -9.12 3.97 -17.46
CA HIS A 99 -9.74 4.12 -18.76
C HIS A 99 -9.27 2.99 -19.67
N VAL A 100 -10.17 2.11 -20.10
CA VAL A 100 -9.87 1.01 -21.02
C VAL A 100 -10.28 1.43 -22.43
N ARG A 101 -9.39 1.24 -23.39
CA ARG A 101 -9.69 1.45 -24.81
C ARG A 101 -10.11 0.11 -25.39
N ASN A 102 -11.35 0.03 -25.85
CA ASN A 102 -11.83 -1.17 -26.54
C ASN A 102 -11.17 -1.23 -27.93
N PRO A 103 -10.66 -2.40 -28.35
CA PRO A 103 -10.31 -2.62 -29.75
C PRO A 103 -11.62 -2.78 -30.52
N ASP A 104 -11.98 -1.75 -31.30
CA ASP A 104 -13.04 -1.85 -32.30
C ASP A 104 -12.60 -2.74 -33.48
#